data_AF-A0A1Y2T1U4-F1
#
_entry.id   AF-A0A1Y2T1U4-F1
#
_cell.length_a   1.000
_cell.length_b   1.000
_cell.length_c   1.000
_cell.angle_alpha   90.00
_cell.angle_beta   90.00
_cell.angle_gamma   90.00
#
_symmetry.space_group_name_H-M   'P 1'
#
loop_
_entity.id
_entity.type
_entity.pdbx_description
1 polymer ?
#
loop_
_entity_poly.entity_id
_entity_poly.type
_entity_poly.pdbx_seq_one_letter_code
_entity_poly.pdbx_strand_id
1 'polypeptide(L)'
;MAARFEPLGIEMVTGPEARGYIFASALAYRLRAGFVPIRKPGKLPWKTRSISYQLEYGEDRLEVHEDAFQPGQKVLVVDDLLATGGTLKATIDLVESLGANVVGVAVLIELTELGGRKRLEGYEVVSLVQF
;
A
#
# COMPACT_ATOMS: atom_id res chain seq x y z
N MET A 1 -3.72 14.84 -1.81
CA MET A 1 -3.88 13.39 -2.09
C MET A 1 -5.34 13.00 -2.23
N ALA A 2 -6.18 13.05 -1.19
CA ALA A 2 -7.56 12.54 -1.21
C ALA A 2 -8.38 12.94 -2.45
N ALA A 3 -8.40 14.22 -2.83
CA ALA A 3 -9.14 14.72 -3.99
C ALA A 3 -8.83 14.01 -5.33
N ARG A 4 -7.64 13.42 -5.49
CA ARG A 4 -7.28 12.63 -6.68
C ARG A 4 -8.02 11.29 -6.72
N PHE A 5 -8.31 10.72 -5.55
CA PHE A 5 -8.89 9.39 -5.40
C PHE A 5 -10.39 9.42 -5.06
N GLU A 6 -10.94 10.57 -4.65
CA GLU A 6 -12.39 10.75 -4.39
C GLU A 6 -13.28 10.23 -5.53
N PRO A 7 -12.99 10.49 -6.83
CA PRO A 7 -13.82 10.00 -7.93
C PRO A 7 -13.78 8.49 -8.14
N LEU A 8 -12.79 7.78 -7.58
CA LEU A 8 -12.57 6.36 -7.82
C LEU A 8 -13.43 5.46 -6.92
N GLY A 9 -14.03 6.03 -5.86
CA GLY A 9 -14.83 5.30 -4.89
C GLY A 9 -13.99 4.30 -4.09
N ILE A 10 -12.93 4.79 -3.44
CA ILE A 10 -12.06 3.98 -2.58
C ILE A 10 -12.87 3.42 -1.39
N GLU A 11 -12.78 2.13 -1.14
CA GLU A 11 -13.50 1.44 -0.07
C GLU A 11 -12.57 1.07 1.09
N MET A 12 -11.30 0.80 0.78
CA MET A 12 -10.27 0.45 1.76
C MET A 12 -8.98 1.20 1.46
N VAL A 13 -8.28 1.63 2.51
CA VAL A 13 -6.93 2.16 2.41
C VAL A 13 -6.00 1.26 3.21
N THR A 14 -4.82 0.97 2.65
CA THR A 14 -3.83 0.12 3.29
C THR A 14 -2.44 0.71 3.13
N GLY A 15 -1.51 0.28 3.98
CA GLY A 15 -0.12 0.72 3.90
C GLY A 15 0.80 -0.14 4.77
N PRO A 16 2.08 -0.24 4.41
CA PRO A 16 3.08 -0.94 5.21
C PRO A 16 3.43 -0.17 6.49
N GLU A 17 3.85 -0.91 7.51
CA GLU A 17 4.29 -0.31 8.76
C GLU A 17 5.65 0.40 8.64
N ALA A 18 5.98 1.36 9.50
CA ALA A 18 5.09 2.03 10.46
C ALA A 18 4.71 3.44 9.99
N ARG A 19 5.58 4.10 9.20
CA ARG A 19 5.40 5.50 8.79
C ARG A 19 4.24 5.67 7.81
N GLY A 20 4.02 4.69 6.92
CA GLY A 20 2.87 4.66 6.03
C GLY A 20 1.53 4.77 6.75
N TYR A 21 1.42 4.28 7.99
CA TYR A 21 0.16 4.33 8.76
C TYR A 21 -0.34 5.74 9.03
N ILE A 22 0.58 6.69 9.21
CA ILE A 22 0.24 8.08 9.51
C ILE A 22 -0.58 8.67 8.35
N PHE A 23 -0.13 8.44 7.12
CA PHE A 23 -0.78 8.94 5.92
C PHE A 23 -1.96 8.07 5.49
N ALA A 24 -1.82 6.74 5.58
CA ALA A 24 -2.85 5.79 5.20
C ALA A 24 -4.11 5.95 6.05
N SER A 25 -3.98 6.02 7.37
CA SER A 25 -5.13 6.20 8.26
C SER A 25 -5.80 7.56 8.09
N ALA A 26 -5.02 8.64 7.90
CA ALA A 26 -5.57 9.97 7.62
C ALA A 26 -6.33 10.02 6.28
N LEU A 27 -5.81 9.35 5.24
CA LEU A 27 -6.51 9.23 3.95
C LEU A 27 -7.76 8.36 4.04
N ALA A 28 -7.71 7.24 4.75
CA ALA A 28 -8.88 6.39 5.02
C ALA A 28 -10.02 7.23 5.63
N TYR A 29 -9.69 7.98 6.69
CA TYR A 29 -10.64 8.87 7.35
C TYR A 29 -11.20 9.93 6.38
N ARG A 30 -10.34 10.60 5.62
CA ARG A 30 -10.77 11.68 4.70
C ARG A 30 -11.62 11.16 3.53
N LEU A 31 -11.37 9.93 3.08
CA LEU A 31 -12.09 9.26 2.00
C LEU A 31 -13.33 8.49 2.50
N ARG A 32 -13.56 8.43 3.82
CA ARG A 32 -14.61 7.62 4.46
C ARG A 32 -14.51 6.13 4.09
N ALA A 33 -13.28 5.65 3.95
CA ALA A 33 -12.94 4.27 3.67
C ALA A 33 -12.50 3.55 4.96
N GLY A 34 -12.45 2.21 4.92
CA GLY A 34 -11.79 1.44 5.97
C GLY A 34 -10.27 1.61 5.93
N PHE A 35 -9.60 1.20 7.01
CA PHE A 35 -8.15 1.10 7.06
C PHE A 35 -7.72 -0.32 7.44
N VAL A 36 -6.79 -0.89 6.68
CA VAL A 36 -6.16 -2.19 6.95
C VAL A 36 -4.64 -2.00 7.11
N PRO A 37 -4.03 -2.47 8.21
CA PRO A 37 -2.58 -2.41 8.37
C PRO A 37 -1.89 -3.61 7.69
N ILE A 38 -0.81 -3.34 6.96
CA ILE A 38 0.17 -4.36 6.54
C ILE A 38 1.35 -4.30 7.51
N ARG A 39 1.81 -5.45 8.02
CA ARG A 39 2.82 -5.53 9.09
C ARG A 39 3.92 -6.52 8.77
N LYS A 40 5.05 -6.43 9.48
CA LYS A 40 6.03 -7.51 9.55
C LYS A 40 5.47 -8.73 10.31
N PRO A 41 6.12 -9.90 10.17
CA PRO A 41 5.59 -11.14 10.71
C PRO A 41 5.34 -11.13 12.22
N GLY A 42 4.24 -11.77 12.63
CA GLY A 42 3.92 -11.99 14.05
C GLY A 42 3.39 -10.77 14.79
N LYS A 43 3.02 -9.70 14.07
CA LYS A 43 2.42 -8.48 14.65
C LYS A 43 0.90 -8.44 14.60
N LEU A 44 0.29 -9.31 13.79
CA LEU A 44 -1.14 -9.38 13.56
C LEU A 44 -1.74 -10.55 14.37
N PRO A 45 -2.83 -10.33 15.14
CA PRO A 45 -3.36 -11.33 16.07
C PRO A 45 -4.21 -12.43 15.40
N TRP A 46 -4.64 -12.23 14.15
CA TRP A 46 -5.49 -13.19 13.45
C TRP A 46 -4.74 -13.93 12.33
N LYS A 47 -5.41 -14.83 11.59
CA LYS A 47 -4.86 -15.56 10.45
C LYS A 47 -4.36 -14.58 9.42
N THR A 48 -3.12 -14.78 8.99
CA THR A 48 -2.43 -13.88 8.07
C THR A 48 -2.08 -14.55 6.77
N ARG A 49 -2.27 -13.81 5.67
CA ARG A 49 -1.55 -14.07 4.42
C ARG A 49 -0.23 -13.31 4.43
N SER A 50 0.79 -13.89 3.83
CA SER A 50 2.12 -13.30 3.77
C SER A 50 2.71 -13.29 2.37
N ILE A 51 3.57 -12.31 2.10
CA ILE A 51 4.41 -12.27 0.91
C ILE A 51 5.85 -11.93 1.31
N SER A 52 6.82 -12.61 0.72
CA SER A 52 8.24 -12.27 0.85
C SER A 52 8.71 -11.45 -0.34
N TYR A 53 9.65 -10.53 -0.11
CA TYR A 53 10.23 -9.70 -1.16
C TYR A 53 11.71 -9.43 -0.90
N GLN A 54 12.47 -9.28 -1.97
CA GLN A 54 13.92 -9.08 -1.90
C GLN A 54 14.26 -7.63 -1.58
N LEU A 55 15.22 -7.48 -0.67
CA LEU A 55 15.95 -6.25 -0.41
C LEU A 55 17.32 -6.32 -1.09
N GLU A 56 18.07 -5.21 -1.10
CA GLU A 56 19.46 -5.18 -1.58
C GLU A 56 20.35 -6.16 -0.80
N TYR A 57 20.07 -6.31 0.50
CA TYR A 57 20.72 -7.27 1.38
C TYR A 57 19.68 -8.05 2.18
N GLY A 58 19.18 -9.13 1.60
CA GLY A 58 18.30 -10.09 2.28
C GLY A 58 16.88 -10.12 1.75
N GLU A 59 15.99 -10.70 2.56
CA GLU A 59 14.57 -10.84 2.28
C GLU A 59 13.79 -10.28 3.46
N ASP A 60 12.69 -9.60 3.19
CA ASP A 60 11.73 -9.17 4.20
C ASP A 60 10.35 -9.72 3.84
N ARG A 61 9.43 -9.71 4.81
CA ARG A 61 8.10 -10.30 4.67
C ARG A 61 7.04 -9.35 5.19
N LEU A 62 5.93 -9.29 4.47
CA LEU A 62 4.74 -8.53 4.86
C LEU A 62 3.59 -9.49 5.13
N GLU A 63 2.74 -9.12 6.08
CA GLU A 63 1.55 -9.86 6.50
C GLU A 63 0.34 -8.94 6.57
N VAL A 64 -0.82 -9.52 6.24
CA VAL A 64 -2.14 -8.91 6.41
C VAL A 64 -3.12 -9.98 6.85
N HIS A 65 -4.19 -9.61 7.58
CA HIS A 65 -5.22 -10.59 7.88
C HIS A 65 -5.90 -11.11 6.61
N GLU A 66 -6.20 -12.41 6.57
CA GLU A 66 -6.84 -13.06 5.41
C GLU A 66 -8.27 -12.56 5.14
N ASP A 67 -8.93 -12.02 6.16
CA ASP A 67 -10.30 -11.48 6.09
C ASP A 67 -10.33 -9.95 5.92
N ALA A 68 -9.19 -9.32 5.68
CA ALA A 68 -9.08 -7.87 5.62
C ALA A 68 -9.71 -7.23 4.38
N PHE A 69 -9.84 -7.98 3.28
CA PHE A 69 -10.36 -7.49 2.01
C PHE A 69 -11.42 -8.43 1.44
N GLN A 70 -12.36 -7.85 0.70
CA GLN A 70 -13.36 -8.59 -0.07
C GLN A 70 -12.96 -8.65 -1.55
N PRO A 71 -13.32 -9.72 -2.28
CA PRO A 71 -13.11 -9.79 -3.72
C PRO A 71 -13.73 -8.59 -4.45
N GLY A 72 -12.95 -7.93 -5.30
CA GLY A 72 -13.36 -6.77 -6.09
C GLY A 72 -13.27 -5.42 -5.35
N GLN A 73 -13.04 -5.42 -4.04
CA GLN A 73 -13.00 -4.21 -3.22
C GLN A 73 -11.90 -3.24 -3.70
N LYS A 74 -12.24 -1.96 -3.83
CA LYS A 74 -11.30 -0.95 -4.32
C LYS A 74 -10.37 -0.46 -3.21
N VAL A 75 -9.07 -0.74 -3.38
CA VAL A 75 -8.05 -0.46 -2.37
C VAL A 75 -7.07 0.61 -2.85
N LEU A 76 -6.81 1.59 -2.00
CA LEU A 76 -5.72 2.55 -2.16
C LEU A 76 -4.52 2.13 -1.30
N VAL A 77 -3.35 1.96 -1.90
CA VAL A 77 -2.10 1.70 -1.15
C VAL A 77 -1.42 3.03 -0.85
N VAL A 78 -1.02 3.24 0.40
CA VAL A 78 -0.43 4.50 0.87
C VAL A 78 0.84 4.23 1.65
N ASP A 79 1.88 5.01 1.39
CA ASP A 79 3.10 5.03 2.20
C ASP A 79 3.64 6.46 2.37
N ASP A 80 4.66 6.64 3.20
CA ASP A 80 5.30 7.95 3.35
C ASP A 80 6.23 8.27 2.16
N LEU A 81 6.97 7.28 1.66
CA LEU A 81 8.01 7.51 0.66
C LEU A 81 8.09 6.39 -0.40
N LEU A 82 8.15 6.79 -1.67
CA LEU A 82 8.51 5.92 -2.79
C LEU A 82 10.02 6.01 -3.08
N ALA A 83 10.75 4.93 -2.77
CA ALA A 83 12.17 4.74 -3.13
C ALA A 83 12.29 3.80 -4.34
N THR A 84 12.71 2.55 -4.12
CA THR A 84 12.83 1.52 -5.17
C THR A 84 11.49 0.90 -5.58
N GLY A 85 10.43 1.11 -4.79
CA GLY A 85 9.08 0.57 -5.04
C GLY A 85 8.86 -0.87 -4.59
N GLY A 86 9.87 -1.55 -4.03
CA GLY A 86 9.77 -2.97 -3.64
C GLY A 86 8.68 -3.26 -2.60
N THR A 87 8.66 -2.50 -1.50
CA THR A 87 7.67 -2.68 -0.41
C THR A 87 6.24 -2.37 -0.87
N LEU A 88 6.07 -1.33 -1.69
CA LEU A 88 4.78 -0.98 -2.28
C LEU A 88 4.30 -2.07 -3.24
N LYS A 89 5.16 -2.60 -4.10
CA LYS A 89 4.81 -3.70 -5.00
C LYS A 89 4.43 -4.96 -4.24
N ALA A 90 5.19 -5.33 -3.21
CA ALA A 90 4.85 -6.47 -2.36
C ALA A 90 3.50 -6.25 -1.64
N THR A 91 3.22 -5.04 -1.20
CA THR A 91 1.92 -4.68 -0.60
C THR A 91 0.79 -4.85 -1.61
N ILE A 92 0.96 -4.37 -2.83
CA ILE A 92 -0.02 -4.52 -3.92
C ILE A 92 -0.30 -6.00 -4.19
N ASP A 93 0.76 -6.80 -4.38
CA ASP A 93 0.64 -8.23 -4.67
C ASP A 93 -0.07 -8.98 -3.53
N LEU A 94 0.21 -8.63 -2.29
CA LEU A 94 -0.47 -9.20 -1.13
C LEU A 94 -1.96 -8.89 -1.13
N VAL A 95 -2.33 -7.63 -1.39
CA VAL A 95 -3.73 -7.17 -1.46
C VAL A 95 -4.48 -7.85 -2.61
N GLU A 96 -3.89 -7.86 -3.81
CA GLU A 96 -4.51 -8.47 -4.99
C GLU A 96 -4.61 -9.99 -4.86
N SER A 97 -3.68 -10.64 -4.15
CA SER A 97 -3.79 -12.08 -3.88
C SER A 97 -5.04 -12.44 -3.09
N LEU A 98 -5.58 -11.51 -2.29
CA LEU A 98 -6.84 -11.65 -1.53
C LEU A 98 -8.08 -11.27 -2.36
N GLY A 99 -7.90 -11.00 -3.66
CA GLY A 99 -8.97 -10.70 -4.60
C GLY A 99 -9.42 -9.24 -4.62
N ALA A 100 -8.81 -8.36 -3.82
CA ALA A 100 -9.07 -6.93 -3.87
C ALA A 100 -8.42 -6.28 -5.11
N ASN A 101 -8.94 -5.13 -5.54
CA ASN A 101 -8.43 -4.38 -6.67
C ASN A 101 -7.67 -3.16 -6.18
N VAL A 102 -6.35 -3.12 -6.38
CA VAL A 102 -5.58 -1.91 -6.10
C VAL A 102 -5.82 -0.89 -7.21
N VAL A 103 -6.43 0.23 -6.87
CA VAL A 103 -6.80 1.28 -7.85
C VAL A 103 -5.80 2.41 -7.93
N GLY A 104 -4.80 2.43 -7.05
CA GLY A 104 -3.72 3.42 -7.09
C GLY A 104 -2.80 3.35 -5.87
N VAL A 105 -1.76 4.19 -5.93
CA VAL A 105 -0.75 4.36 -4.89
C VAL A 105 -0.60 5.85 -4.56
N ALA A 106 -0.57 6.19 -3.28
CA ALA A 106 -0.27 7.55 -2.81
C ALA A 106 0.95 7.57 -1.89
N VAL A 107 1.90 8.47 -2.15
CA VAL A 107 3.08 8.68 -1.31
C VAL A 107 3.34 10.15 -1.04
N LEU A 108 3.83 10.51 0.15
CA LEU A 108 4.15 11.91 0.43
C LEU A 108 5.36 12.34 -0.41
N ILE A 109 6.42 11.53 -0.37
CA ILE A 109 7.71 11.79 -1.01
C ILE A 109 7.99 10.75 -2.07
N GLU A 110 8.59 11.15 -3.17
CA GLU A 110 9.16 10.25 -4.17
C GLU A 110 10.62 10.61 -4.43
N LEU A 111 11.50 9.60 -4.41
CA LEU A 111 12.91 9.71 -4.82
C LEU A 111 13.02 9.28 -6.28
N THR A 112 12.94 10.24 -7.19
CA THR A 112 12.77 10.01 -8.64
C THR A 112 13.96 9.25 -9.25
N GLU A 113 15.19 9.52 -8.79
CA GLU A 113 16.42 8.87 -9.26
C GLU A 113 16.44 7.35 -9.01
N LEU A 114 15.69 6.85 -8.03
CA LEU A 114 15.62 5.42 -7.71
C LEU A 114 14.64 4.64 -8.60
N GLY A 115 13.89 5.34 -9.48
CA GLY A 115 13.06 4.70 -10.50
C GLY A 115 11.90 3.85 -9.97
N GLY A 116 11.43 4.09 -8.75
CA GLY A 116 10.44 3.25 -8.08
C GLY A 116 9.13 3.07 -8.85
N ARG A 117 8.70 4.07 -9.64
CA ARG A 117 7.51 3.97 -10.50
C ARG A 117 7.58 2.82 -11.50
N LYS A 118 8.78 2.43 -11.97
CA LYS A 118 8.94 1.30 -12.90
C LYS A 118 8.40 -0.01 -12.33
N ARG A 119 8.49 -0.20 -11.00
CA ARG A 119 7.94 -1.39 -10.33
C ARG A 119 6.43 -1.33 -10.13
N LEU A 120 5.83 -0.16 -10.32
CA LEU A 120 4.42 0.13 -10.12
C LEU A 120 3.73 0.45 -11.46
N GLU A 121 4.33 0.05 -12.58
CA GLU A 121 3.72 0.20 -13.90
C GLU A 121 2.34 -0.47 -13.93
N GLY A 122 1.36 0.25 -14.51
CA GLY A 122 -0.05 -0.16 -14.52
C GLY A 122 -0.89 0.44 -13.38
N TYR A 123 -0.27 1.04 -12.36
CA TYR A 123 -0.99 1.72 -11.28
C TYR A 123 -0.85 3.24 -11.37
N GLU A 124 -1.90 3.97 -10.99
CA GLU A 124 -1.81 5.42 -10.79
C GLU A 124 -0.96 5.72 -9.54
N VAL A 125 0.17 6.40 -9.71
CA VAL A 125 1.07 6.80 -8.61
C VAL A 125 1.01 8.31 -8.40
N VAL A 126 0.52 8.73 -7.24
CA VAL A 126 0.45 10.13 -6.80
C VAL A 126 1.53 10.39 -5.74
N SER A 127 2.47 11.28 -6.03
CA SER A 127 3.41 11.85 -5.06
C SER A 127 3.13 13.34 -4.83
N LEU A 128 3.34 13.85 -3.61
CA LEU A 128 3.18 15.29 -3.33
C LEU A 128 4.48 16.08 -3.47
N VAL A 129 5.61 15.47 -3.11
CA VAL A 129 6.94 16.06 -3.21
C VAL A 129 7.86 15.08 -3.92
N GLN A 130 8.69 15.59 -4.83
CA GLN A 130 9.64 14.81 -5.62
C GLN A 130 11.05 15.35 -5.38
N PHE A 131 12.00 14.43 -5.18
CA PHE A 131 13.44 14.69 -5.09
C PHE A 131 14.20 13.88 -6.12
#